data_AF-A0A9K3IJC4-F1
#
_entry.id   AF-A0A9K3IJC4-F1
#
_cell.length_a   1.000
_cell.length_b   1.000
_cell.length_c   1.000
_cell.angle_alpha   90.00
_cell.angle_beta   90.00
_cell.angle_gamma   90.00
#
_symmetry.space_group_name_H-M   'P 1'
#
loop_
_entity.id
_entity.type
_entity.pdbx_description
1 polymer ?
#
loop_
_entity_poly.entity_id
_entity_poly.type
_entity_poly.pdbx_seq_one_letter_code
_entity_poly.pdbx_strand_id
1 'polypeptide(L)'
;MPENISSIFLPPVDLNDIPEEAGLAARISLTLTRSLPALRQTLTKLTSESIRNRPSTLIVDFFGPPSFEVAEEFNIPVYMFCTVSAMTLVSVFLTPALDEMYACE
;
A
#
# COMPACT_ATOMS: atom_id res chain seq x y z
N MET A 1 -21.64 -5.67 -4.94
CA MET A 1 -20.50 -6.56 -5.25
C MET A 1 -21.00 -7.99 -5.30
N PRO A 2 -20.25 -8.94 -5.92
CA PRO A 2 -20.55 -10.37 -5.82
C PRO A 2 -20.72 -10.81 -4.36
N GLU A 3 -21.52 -11.86 -4.12
CA GLU A 3 -21.90 -12.31 -2.75
C GLU A 3 -20.71 -12.74 -1.88
N ASN A 4 -19.57 -13.07 -2.49
CA ASN A 4 -18.34 -13.49 -1.82
C ASN A 4 -17.34 -12.35 -1.60
N ILE A 5 -17.72 -11.09 -1.85
CA ILE A 5 -16.85 -9.93 -1.67
C ILE A 5 -17.46 -8.99 -0.63
N SER A 6 -16.79 -8.85 0.51
CA SER A 6 -17.05 -7.81 1.49
C SER A 6 -16.09 -6.64 1.27
N SER A 7 -16.52 -5.44 1.67
CA SER A 7 -15.70 -4.22 1.58
C SER A 7 -15.66 -3.53 2.93
N ILE A 8 -14.49 -3.00 3.28
CA ILE A 8 -14.26 -2.19 4.46
C ILE A 8 -13.62 -0.89 3.97
N PHE A 9 -14.29 0.22 4.21
CA PHE A 9 -13.75 1.55 3.90
C PHE A 9 -12.96 2.05 5.10
N LEU A 10 -11.71 2.41 4.86
CA LEU A 10 -10.90 3.12 5.86
C LEU A 10 -11.40 4.56 5.99
N PRO A 11 -11.25 5.19 7.18
CA PRO A 11 -11.58 6.59 7.37
C PRO A 11 -10.75 7.47 6.42
N PRO A 12 -11.31 8.63 5.99
CA PRO A 12 -10.57 9.59 5.17
C PRO A 12 -9.38 10.14 5.96
N VAL A 13 -8.32 10.49 5.22
CA VAL A 13 -7.11 11.12 5.78
C VAL A 13 -7.10 12.61 5.48
N ASP A 14 -6.58 13.39 6.41
CA ASP A 14 -6.35 14.81 6.19
C ASP A 14 -5.16 14.99 5.23
N LEU A 15 -5.31 15.90 4.27
CA LEU A 15 -4.30 16.29 3.28
C LEU A 15 -4.23 17.82 3.12
N ASN A 16 -4.84 18.60 4.02
CA ASN A 16 -4.89 20.06 3.93
C ASN A 16 -3.53 20.74 4.08
N ASP A 17 -2.55 20.02 4.63
CA ASP A 17 -1.16 20.46 4.76
C ASP A 17 -0.31 20.22 3.50
N ILE A 18 -0.88 19.57 2.47
CA ILE A 18 -0.19 19.29 1.21
C ILE A 18 -0.45 20.43 0.21
N PRO A 19 0.61 21.01 -0.41
CA PRO A 19 0.46 22.01 -1.47
C PRO A 19 -0.39 21.49 -2.64
N GLU A 20 -1.15 22.37 -3.28
CA GLU A 20 -2.01 22.01 -4.41
C GLU A 20 -1.19 21.53 -5.61
N GLU A 21 0.04 22.02 -5.74
CA GLU A 21 1.01 21.67 -6.78
C GLU A 21 1.67 20.30 -6.54
N ALA A 22 1.42 19.66 -5.40
CA ALA A 22 1.97 18.34 -5.12
C ALA A 22 1.50 17.33 -6.18
N GLY A 23 2.47 16.68 -6.83
CA GLY A 23 2.19 15.69 -7.87
C GLY A 23 1.28 14.57 -7.38
N LEU A 24 0.50 14.00 -8.31
CA LEU A 24 -0.47 12.94 -8.01
C LEU A 24 0.15 11.77 -7.23
N ALA A 25 1.36 11.34 -7.61
CA ALA A 25 2.07 10.26 -6.92
C ALA A 25 2.33 10.59 -5.45
N ALA A 26 2.78 11.81 -5.14
CA ALA A 26 3.03 12.25 -3.76
C ALA A 26 1.72 12.25 -2.94
N ARG A 27 0.62 12.73 -3.53
CA ARG A 27 -0.69 12.73 -2.87
C ARG A 27 -1.19 11.31 -2.58
N ILE A 28 -1.02 10.37 -3.52
CA ILE A 28 -1.36 8.95 -3.31
C ILE A 28 -0.50 8.34 -2.20
N SER A 29 0.82 8.53 -2.24
CA SER A 29 1.74 8.00 -1.23
C SER A 29 1.44 8.54 0.17
N LEU A 30 1.15 9.83 0.31
CA LEU A 30 0.78 10.44 1.58
C LEU A 30 -0.58 9.93 2.07
N THR A 31 -1.54 9.74 1.17
CA THR A 31 -2.85 9.16 1.50
C THR A 31 -2.69 7.77 2.10
N LEU A 32 -1.91 6.90 1.44
CA LEU A 32 -1.67 5.54 1.92
C LEU A 32 -0.91 5.52 3.24
N THR A 33 0.16 6.30 3.35
CA THR A 33 0.98 6.38 4.57
C THR A 33 0.14 6.81 5.78
N ARG A 34 -0.72 7.82 5.61
CA ARG A 34 -1.62 8.31 6.67
C ARG A 34 -2.77 7.34 6.98
N SER A 35 -3.08 6.42 6.07
CA SER A 35 -4.10 5.39 6.26
C SER A 35 -3.59 4.16 7.02
N LEU A 36 -2.27 3.99 7.15
CA LEU A 36 -1.67 2.81 7.80
C LEU A 36 -2.17 2.54 9.24
N PRO A 37 -2.37 3.54 10.12
CA PRO A 37 -2.94 3.31 11.45
C PRO A 37 -4.36 2.70 11.39
N ALA A 38 -5.19 3.18 10.46
CA ALA A 38 -6.54 2.65 10.29
C ALA A 38 -6.55 1.25 9.67
N LEU A 39 -5.61 0.98 8.75
CA LEU A 39 -5.38 -0.37 8.23
C LEU A 39 -5.00 -1.33 9.36
N ARG A 40 -4.04 -0.95 10.21
CA ARG A 40 -3.61 -1.74 11.38
C ARG A 40 -4.76 -2.05 12.31
N GLN A 41 -5.58 -1.04 12.65
CA GLN A 41 -6.76 -1.23 13.49
C GLN A 41 -7.77 -2.21 12.85
N THR A 42 -7.96 -2.11 11.54
CA THR A 42 -8.85 -3.00 10.79
C THR A 42 -8.34 -4.44 10.79
N LEU A 43 -7.05 -4.65 10.51
CA LEU A 43 -6.43 -5.97 10.57
C LEU A 43 -6.45 -6.55 11.99
N THR A 44 -6.26 -5.72 13.02
CA THR A 44 -6.42 -6.13 14.43
C THR A 44 -7.82 -6.66 14.68
N LYS A 45 -8.85 -5.93 14.24
CA LYS A 45 -10.25 -6.35 14.38
C LYS A 45 -10.50 -7.68 13.67
N LEU A 46 -10.14 -7.78 12.38
CA LEU A 46 -10.35 -8.98 11.58
C LEU A 46 -9.65 -10.22 12.14
N THR A 47 -8.44 -10.04 12.68
CA THR A 47 -7.66 -11.15 13.25
C THR A 47 -8.11 -11.55 14.65
N SER A 48 -8.71 -10.63 15.41
CA SER A 48 -9.19 -10.88 16.78
C SER A 48 -10.59 -11.49 16.87
N GLU A 49 -11.48 -11.22 15.91
CA GLU A 49 -12.89 -11.64 15.97
C GLU A 49 -13.08 -13.15 15.79
N SER A 50 -12.37 -13.76 14.84
CA SER A 50 -12.46 -15.19 14.56
C SER A 50 -11.32 -15.66 13.65
N ILE A 51 -10.83 -16.89 13.86
CA ILE A 51 -9.88 -17.55 12.96
C ILE A 51 -10.43 -17.61 11.53
N ARG A 52 -11.76 -17.70 11.35
CA ARG A 52 -12.40 -17.72 10.03
C ARG A 52 -12.35 -16.38 9.28
N ASN A 53 -12.21 -15.27 10.00
CA ASN A 53 -12.19 -13.91 9.43
C ASN A 53 -10.77 -13.40 9.18
N ARG A 54 -9.76 -14.14 9.63
CA ARG A 54 -8.36 -13.80 9.45
C ARG A 54 -8.01 -13.82 7.96
N PRO A 55 -7.50 -12.71 7.39
CA PRO A 55 -7.02 -12.70 6.01
C PRO A 55 -5.87 -13.70 5.84
N SER A 56 -5.92 -14.49 4.77
CA SER A 56 -4.82 -15.41 4.41
C SER A 56 -3.69 -14.71 3.66
N THR A 57 -3.97 -13.55 3.07
CA THR A 57 -3.02 -12.76 2.28
C THR A 57 -3.52 -11.32 2.14
N LEU A 58 -2.59 -10.40 1.91
CA LEU A 58 -2.86 -9.03 1.49
C LEU A 58 -2.35 -8.85 0.05
N ILE A 59 -3.23 -8.41 -0.85
CA ILE A 59 -2.85 -8.06 -2.22
C ILE A 59 -3.01 -6.56 -2.36
N VAL A 60 -1.95 -5.90 -2.84
CA VAL A 60 -1.95 -4.45 -3.06
C VAL A 60 -1.49 -4.09 -4.45
N ASP A 61 -1.79 -2.87 -4.89
CA ASP A 61 -1.30 -2.32 -6.14
C ASP A 61 0.16 -1.81 -6.02
N PHE A 62 0.64 -1.16 -7.07
CA PHE A 62 1.97 -0.57 -7.18
C PHE A 62 2.33 0.43 -6.06
N PHE A 63 1.34 1.15 -5.51
CA PHE A 63 1.55 2.13 -4.45
C PHE A 63 1.42 1.55 -3.04
N GLY A 64 0.94 0.32 -2.92
CA GLY A 64 0.72 -0.36 -1.64
C GLY A 64 1.93 -0.89 -0.85
N PRO A 65 3.21 -0.86 -1.29
CA PRO A 65 4.34 -1.29 -0.47
C PRO A 65 4.37 -0.78 0.99
N PRO A 66 3.96 0.46 1.31
CA PRO A 66 3.94 0.93 2.70
C PRO A 66 3.07 0.09 3.65
N SER A 67 2.13 -0.71 3.13
CA SER A 67 1.31 -1.62 3.94
C SER A 67 2.01 -2.91 4.35
N PHE A 68 3.19 -3.21 3.79
CA PHE A 68 3.88 -4.49 4.01
C PHE A 68 4.27 -4.67 5.47
N GLU A 69 4.85 -3.62 6.07
CA GLU A 69 5.23 -3.60 7.49
C GLU A 69 4.02 -3.86 8.39
N VAL A 70 2.89 -3.23 8.08
CA VAL A 70 1.65 -3.42 8.86
C VAL A 70 1.16 -4.86 8.77
N ALA A 71 1.19 -5.47 7.59
CA ALA A 71 0.73 -6.85 7.41
C ALA A 71 1.68 -7.87 8.07
N GLU A 72 2.99 -7.59 8.09
CA GLU A 72 4.00 -8.40 8.77
C GLU A 72 3.74 -8.50 10.27
N GLU A 73 3.30 -7.41 10.93
CA GLU A 73 2.90 -7.42 12.35
C GLU A 73 1.85 -8.51 12.66
N PHE A 74 1.00 -8.84 11.69
CA PHE A 74 -0.03 -9.85 11.82
C PHE A 74 0.37 -11.21 11.27
N ASN A 75 1.57 -11.41 10.71
CA ASN A 75 1.95 -12.62 9.95
C ASN A 75 1.01 -12.89 8.76
N ILE A 76 0.64 -11.84 8.02
CA ILE A 76 -0.16 -11.95 6.79
C ILE A 76 0.80 -11.82 5.61
N PRO A 77 0.93 -12.86 4.75
CA PRO A 77 1.69 -12.77 3.51
C PRO A 77 1.20 -11.62 2.63
N VAL A 78 2.13 -10.90 1.98
CA VAL A 78 1.79 -9.77 1.13
C VAL A 78 2.27 -9.99 -0.30
N TYR A 79 1.43 -9.66 -1.26
CA TYR A 79 1.74 -9.74 -2.68
C TYR A 79 1.36 -8.43 -3.38
N MET A 80 2.18 -8.06 -4.36
CA MET A 80 1.90 -6.91 -5.22
C MET A 80 1.27 -7.38 -6.52
N PHE A 81 0.09 -6.85 -6.83
CA PHE A 81 -0.53 -6.96 -8.14
C PHE A 81 -0.18 -5.71 -8.96
N CYS A 82 0.92 -5.80 -9.72
CA CYS A 82 1.35 -4.75 -10.62
C CYS A 82 0.50 -4.73 -11.89
N THR A 83 -0.21 -3.63 -12.14
CA THR A 83 -0.97 -3.40 -13.37
C THR A 83 -0.15 -2.74 -14.48
N VAL A 84 1.19 -2.74 -14.35
CA VAL A 84 2.14 -2.20 -15.33
C VAL A 84 2.87 -3.32 -16.07
N SER A 85 3.54 -2.99 -17.17
CA SER A 85 4.35 -3.98 -17.90
C SER A 85 5.54 -4.47 -17.05
N ALA A 86 6.02 -5.67 -17.34
CA ALA A 86 7.24 -6.21 -16.70
C ALA A 86 8.46 -5.29 -16.92
N MET A 87 8.57 -4.68 -18.10
CA MET A 87 9.63 -3.70 -18.39
C MET A 87 9.54 -2.51 -17.43
N THR A 88 8.35 -1.92 -17.30
CA THR A 88 8.12 -0.78 -16.40
C THR A 88 8.49 -1.14 -14.96
N LEU A 89 8.10 -2.33 -14.50
CA LEU A 89 8.45 -2.80 -13.17
C LEU A 89 9.97 -2.93 -12.97
N VAL A 90 10.67 -3.52 -13.95
CA VAL A 90 12.14 -3.61 -13.93
C VAL A 90 12.78 -2.23 -13.89
N SER A 91 12.29 -1.28 -14.69
CA SER A 91 12.79 0.10 -14.70
C SER A 91 12.65 0.76 -13.34
N VAL A 92 11.52 0.57 -12.65
CA VAL A 92 11.29 1.10 -11.30
C VAL A 92 12.31 0.52 -10.32
N PHE A 93 12.52 -0.80 -10.32
CA PHE A 93 13.48 -1.43 -9.42
C PHE A 93 14.93 -1.06 -9.69
N LEU A 94 15.28 -0.75 -10.94
CA LEU A 94 16.62 -0.28 -11.30
C LEU A 94 16.84 1.21 -11.06
N THR A 95 15.78 1.99 -10.82
CA THR A 95 15.87 3.46 -10.68
C THR A 95 16.88 3.88 -9.61
N PRO A 96 16.95 3.30 -8.39
CA PRO A 96 17.93 3.69 -7.40
C PRO A 96 19.39 3.47 -7.84
N ALA A 97 19.66 2.37 -8.53
CA ALA A 97 21.00 2.08 -9.05
C ALA A 97 21.38 3.03 -10.19
N LEU A 98 20.41 3.38 -11.05
CA LEU A 98 20.62 4.38 -12.10
C LEU A 98 20.87 5.77 -11.50
N ASP A 99 20.10 6.17 -10.49
CA ASP A 99 20.28 7.45 -9.79
C ASP A 99 21.70 7.56 -9.20
N GLU A 100 22.18 6.50 -8.54
CA GLU A 100 23.54 6.44 -8.00
C GLU A 100 24.62 6.52 -9.10
N MET A 101 24.44 5.80 -10.21
CA MET A 101 25.41 5.79 -11.31
C MET A 101 25.58 7.16 -12.00
N TYR A 102 24.54 7.98 -11.99
CA TYR A 102 24.52 9.27 -12.69
C TYR A 102 24.44 10.47 -11.73
N ALA A 103 24.68 10.29 -10.43
CA ALA A 103 24.63 11.34 -9.40
C ALA A 103 25.70 12.46 -9.53
N CYS A 104 26.54 12.44 -10.58
CA CYS A 104 27.67 13.35 -10.80
C CYS A 104 27.47 14.35 -11.96
N GLU A 105 26.26 14.55 -12.45
CA GLU A 105 25.87 15.75 -13.21
C GLU A 105 25.23 16.80 -12.28
#